data_AF-A0A2S5BI29-F1
#
_entry.id   AF-A0A2S5BI29-F1
#
_cell.length_a   1.000
_cell.length_b   1.000
_cell.length_c   1.000
_cell.angle_alpha   90.00
_cell.angle_beta   90.00
_cell.angle_gamma   90.00
#
_symmetry.space_group_name_H-M   'P 1'
#
loop_
_entity.id
_entity.type
_entity.pdbx_description
1 polymer ?
#
loop_
_entity_poly.entity_id
_entity_poly.type
_entity_poly.pdbx_seq_one_letter_code
_entity_poly.pdbx_strand_id
1 'polypeptide(L)'
;MLQSTPHQAAYTVIPSLKSFLHELPTSYHPTDLCSWYTDARTDPLHPALLASVFFSVAVWIVSEITGNVSQVDRLWTTLPLMYSAHFTFWPWITGQVAHAYEIDHRILLVFALQCCWSARLTYQSARRGFLNPRSEDYRWPIVRNKMPTLAFKVLNLVFIAFIQNFLLLAAEAPVYLLLTQSLPSYGHTSILSRLKPYQATTDRVPLNVADVLLAVAFVTTLVLEMRADNQQQAFQNLKYGAIDKQKKGKPITEEERKAIERGFVADGLWAWSRHPNFACEQTTWYLLYAFTVLPFLPVTQSFTSHPLSTIGELLAPTALLPASKRAYVHASKAVPTLDYILTILLHPILYLRANLPHFSNVDFLRSEAARAKLEALAAWREVKNDEGAHWNYSIVSPLTMSMLFYSSTVLTEQISGGKYPLYKAYRARVAKFWPALTPLKGLYLALTGGRRGKVERQIWGADGHGRKIKQL
;
A
#
# COMPACT_ATOMS: atom_id res chain seq x y z
N MET A 1 -0.20 3.60 43.47
CA MET A 1 0.09 4.80 42.65
C MET A 1 1.11 4.40 41.60
N LEU A 2 0.64 4.02 40.42
CA LEU A 2 1.51 3.74 39.26
C LEU A 2 1.99 5.09 38.73
N GLN A 3 3.25 5.43 38.97
CA GLN A 3 3.88 6.56 38.31
C GLN A 3 3.97 6.24 36.82
N SER A 4 3.04 6.80 36.05
CA SER A 4 3.12 6.91 34.60
C SER A 4 4.31 7.81 34.25
N THR A 5 5.42 7.20 33.85
CA THR A 5 6.54 7.90 33.22
C THR A 5 6.11 8.49 31.87
N PRO A 6 6.72 9.60 31.41
CA PRO A 6 6.22 10.39 30.27
C PRO A 6 6.51 9.78 28.88
N HIS A 7 6.76 8.47 28.78
CA HIS A 7 7.07 7.80 27.53
C HIS A 7 6.09 6.64 27.30
N GLN A 8 4.83 7.00 27.01
CA GLN A 8 3.98 6.10 26.24
C GLN A 8 4.43 6.26 24.79
N ALA A 9 4.83 5.17 24.12
CA ALA A 9 5.19 5.14 22.71
C ALA A 9 4.34 6.14 21.93
N ALA A 10 4.96 7.18 21.38
CA ALA A 10 4.21 8.35 21.01
C ALA A 10 3.22 7.98 19.90
N TYR A 11 1.96 8.20 20.20
CA TYR A 11 0.79 8.09 19.32
C TYR A 11 0.89 8.93 18.05
N THR A 12 2.00 9.62 17.83
CA THR A 12 2.22 10.57 16.76
C THR A 12 3.69 10.55 16.35
N VAL A 13 3.94 10.49 15.04
CA VAL A 13 5.29 10.44 14.46
C VAL A 13 6.16 11.64 14.87
N ILE A 14 5.55 12.79 15.20
CA ILE A 14 6.27 14.04 15.50
C ILE A 14 7.03 13.98 16.83
N PRO A 15 6.41 13.64 17.98
CA PRO A 15 7.14 13.40 19.23
C PRO A 15 8.23 12.34 19.11
N SER A 16 7.98 11.21 18.43
CA SER A 16 9.02 10.19 18.22
C SER A 16 10.22 10.75 17.45
N LEU A 17 9.99 11.55 16.40
CA LEU A 17 11.05 12.25 15.68
C LEU A 17 11.79 13.28 16.54
N LYS A 18 11.07 14.02 17.40
CA LYS A 18 11.66 15.03 18.29
C LYS A 18 12.52 14.39 19.39
N SER A 19 12.12 13.23 19.91
CA SER A 19 12.87 12.55 20.97
C SER A 19 14.05 11.72 20.44
N PHE A 20 14.07 11.39 19.15
CA PHE A 20 15.08 10.51 18.53
C PHE A 20 16.52 10.82 18.96
N LEU A 21 16.99 12.06 18.80
CA LEU A 21 18.37 12.43 19.12
C LEU A 21 18.69 12.34 20.62
N HIS A 22 17.69 12.55 21.48
CA HIS A 22 17.84 12.52 22.93
C HIS A 22 17.77 11.10 23.50
N GLU A 23 17.08 10.19 22.81
CA GLU A 23 16.87 8.80 23.23
C GLU A 23 17.84 7.81 22.53
N LEU A 24 18.82 8.32 21.77
CA LEU A 24 19.91 7.51 21.23
C LEU A 24 20.74 6.86 22.36
N PRO A 25 21.25 5.64 22.13
CA PRO A 25 22.09 4.97 23.10
C PRO A 25 23.38 5.77 23.32
N THR A 26 23.83 5.83 24.57
CA THR A 26 25.05 6.56 24.96
C THR A 26 26.34 5.87 24.48
N SER A 27 26.23 4.59 24.10
CA SER A 27 27.31 3.75 23.60
C SER A 27 26.83 2.95 22.38
N TYR A 28 27.71 2.82 21.39
CA TYR A 28 27.47 2.03 20.17
C TYR A 28 28.11 0.63 20.23
N HIS A 29 28.50 0.17 21.43
CA HIS A 29 28.93 -1.22 21.59
C HIS A 29 27.76 -2.17 21.30
N PRO A 30 28.01 -3.34 20.67
CA PRO A 30 26.93 -4.26 20.28
C PRO A 30 26.00 -4.68 21.42
N THR A 31 26.51 -4.80 22.65
CA THR A 31 25.72 -5.15 23.83
C THR A 31 24.76 -4.03 24.24
N ASP A 32 25.22 -2.78 24.19
CA ASP A 32 24.43 -1.61 24.57
C ASP A 32 23.38 -1.28 23.50
N LEU A 33 23.72 -1.50 22.23
CA LEU A 33 22.75 -1.43 21.13
C LEU A 33 21.69 -2.52 21.24
N CYS A 34 22.08 -3.75 21.62
CA CYS A 34 21.15 -4.85 21.81
C CYS A 34 20.20 -4.57 22.99
N SER A 35 20.73 -4.09 24.12
CA SER A 35 19.90 -3.75 25.28
C SER A 35 18.95 -2.59 24.99
N TRP A 36 19.41 -1.55 24.30
CA TRP A 36 18.55 -0.45 23.84
C TRP A 36 17.48 -0.91 22.86
N TYR A 37 17.84 -1.76 21.88
CA TYR A 37 16.90 -2.29 20.89
C TYR A 37 15.82 -3.21 21.49
N THR A 38 16.17 -3.97 22.52
CA THR A 38 15.25 -4.93 23.17
C THR A 38 14.47 -4.34 24.35
N ASP A 39 14.76 -3.11 24.77
CA ASP A 39 14.01 -2.43 25.82
C ASP A 39 12.62 -2.03 25.32
N ALA A 40 11.58 -2.50 26.01
CA ALA A 40 10.18 -2.17 25.72
C ALA A 40 9.85 -0.66 25.83
N ARG A 41 10.73 0.14 26.45
CA ARG A 41 10.61 1.60 26.56
C ARG A 41 11.15 2.35 25.35
N THR A 42 11.98 1.72 24.53
CA THR A 42 12.50 2.33 23.30
C THR A 42 11.37 2.52 22.30
N ASP A 43 11.30 3.68 21.64
CA ASP A 43 10.34 3.86 20.57
C ASP A 43 10.77 3.01 19.35
N PRO A 44 9.90 2.14 18.80
CA PRO A 44 10.24 1.33 17.64
C PRO A 44 10.73 2.17 16.44
N LEU A 45 10.30 3.43 16.31
CA LEU A 45 10.77 4.28 15.22
C LEU A 45 12.28 4.61 15.34
N HIS A 46 12.85 4.64 16.54
CA HIS A 46 14.24 5.06 16.73
C HIS A 46 15.25 4.07 16.15
N PRO A 47 15.19 2.75 16.43
CA PRO A 47 16.05 1.79 15.74
C PRO A 47 15.86 1.81 14.22
N ALA A 48 14.64 2.00 13.73
CA ALA A 48 14.36 2.09 12.31
C ALA A 48 14.99 3.33 11.66
N LEU A 49 14.94 4.49 12.33
CA LEU A 49 15.61 5.72 11.90
C LEU A 49 17.13 5.57 11.90
N LEU A 50 17.70 5.00 12.98
CA LEU A 50 19.14 4.74 13.09
C LEU A 50 19.61 3.80 11.96
N ALA A 51 18.85 2.73 11.70
CA ALA A 51 19.11 1.82 10.58
C ALA A 51 18.99 2.54 9.23
N SER A 52 17.99 3.40 9.02
CA SER A 52 17.84 4.18 7.77
C SER A 52 19.02 5.13 7.54
N VAL A 53 19.50 5.82 8.58
CA VAL A 53 20.71 6.65 8.49
C VAL A 53 21.93 5.80 8.17
N PHE A 54 22.10 4.67 8.84
CA PHE A 54 23.19 3.73 8.57
C PHE A 54 23.18 3.25 7.10
N PHE A 55 22.04 2.78 6.58
CA PHE A 55 21.93 2.37 5.18
C PHE A 55 22.13 3.52 4.20
N SER A 56 21.68 4.73 4.53
CA SER A 56 21.92 5.93 3.71
C SER A 56 23.41 6.23 3.58
N VAL A 57 24.15 6.23 4.69
CA VAL A 57 25.60 6.45 4.71
C VAL A 57 26.33 5.33 3.97
N ALA A 58 25.95 4.07 4.20
CA ALA A 58 26.55 2.92 3.53
C ALA A 58 26.32 2.97 2.00
N VAL A 59 25.09 3.25 1.57
CA VAL A 59 24.75 3.42 0.14
C VAL A 59 25.58 4.53 -0.48
N TRP A 60 25.69 5.68 0.19
CA TRP A 60 26.48 6.80 -0.31
C TRP A 60 27.96 6.43 -0.47
N ILE A 61 28.59 5.88 0.58
CA ILE A 61 30.00 5.47 0.53
C ILE A 61 30.25 4.44 -0.58
N VAL A 62 29.44 3.39 -0.64
CA VAL A 62 29.59 2.34 -1.65
C VAL A 62 29.37 2.90 -3.06
N SER A 63 28.42 3.82 -3.24
CA SER A 63 28.18 4.45 -4.53
C SER A 63 29.35 5.31 -5.01
N GLU A 64 30.05 6.01 -4.11
CA GLU A 64 31.24 6.79 -4.46
C GLU A 64 32.44 5.89 -4.78
N ILE A 65 32.62 4.79 -4.03
CA ILE A 65 33.70 3.81 -4.28
C ILE A 65 33.50 3.10 -5.62
N THR A 66 32.27 2.67 -5.90
CA THR A 66 31.95 1.86 -7.08
C THR A 66 31.62 2.68 -8.32
N GLY A 67 31.34 3.98 -8.17
CA GLY A 67 30.78 4.83 -9.22
C GLY A 67 29.34 4.45 -9.62
N ASN A 68 28.70 3.53 -8.91
CA ASN A 68 27.37 3.00 -9.21
C ASN A 68 26.37 3.45 -8.16
N VAL A 69 25.45 4.34 -8.55
CA VAL A 69 24.45 4.92 -7.63
C VAL A 69 23.21 4.04 -7.44
N SER A 70 23.08 2.95 -8.20
CA SER A 70 21.98 1.97 -8.07
C SER A 70 22.07 1.07 -6.83
N GLN A 71 22.90 1.38 -5.85
CA GLN A 71 22.96 0.60 -4.61
C GLN A 71 21.61 0.59 -3.89
N VAL A 72 20.95 1.76 -3.82
CA VAL A 72 19.62 1.86 -3.22
C VAL A 72 18.55 1.10 -3.99
N ASP A 73 18.67 1.03 -5.33
CA ASP A 73 17.73 0.32 -6.21
C ASP A 73 17.59 -1.16 -5.82
N ARG A 74 18.65 -1.75 -5.24
CA ARG A 74 18.67 -3.13 -4.75
C ARG A 74 17.94 -3.28 -3.41
N LEU A 75 18.10 -2.29 -2.53
CA LEU A 75 17.51 -2.28 -1.19
C LEU A 75 15.98 -2.17 -1.22
N TRP A 76 15.40 -1.62 -2.29
CA TRP A 76 13.94 -1.57 -2.49
C TRP A 76 13.25 -2.94 -2.36
N THR A 77 13.94 -4.03 -2.70
CA THR A 77 13.37 -5.38 -2.65
C THR A 77 13.23 -5.93 -1.23
N THR A 78 14.08 -5.50 -0.29
CA THR A 78 14.22 -6.11 1.04
C THR A 78 14.01 -5.15 2.19
N LEU A 79 14.48 -3.91 2.08
CA LEU A 79 14.54 -2.98 3.21
C LEU A 79 13.15 -2.57 3.74
N PRO A 80 12.12 -2.31 2.89
CA PRO A 80 10.76 -2.06 3.39
C PRO A 80 10.22 -3.27 4.17
N LEU A 81 10.46 -4.49 3.68
CA LEU A 81 10.05 -5.71 4.39
C LEU A 81 10.79 -5.87 5.74
N MET A 82 12.07 -5.48 5.81
CA MET A 82 12.82 -5.49 7.07
C MET A 82 12.24 -4.52 8.09
N TYR A 83 11.90 -3.29 7.68
CA TYR A 83 11.22 -2.32 8.54
C TYR A 83 9.82 -2.80 8.96
N SER A 84 9.06 -3.38 8.04
CA SER A 84 7.77 -3.99 8.34
C SER A 84 7.88 -5.11 9.36
N ALA A 85 8.85 -6.01 9.20
CA ALA A 85 9.13 -7.09 10.15
C ALA A 85 9.51 -6.53 11.52
N HIS A 86 10.39 -5.53 11.54
CA HIS A 86 10.80 -4.86 12.76
C HIS A 86 9.60 -4.29 13.54
N PHE A 87 8.70 -3.56 12.88
CA PHE A 87 7.50 -3.04 13.53
C PHE A 87 6.51 -4.14 13.92
N THR A 88 6.29 -5.13 13.04
CA THR A 88 5.35 -6.23 13.29
C THR A 88 5.74 -7.07 14.50
N PHE A 89 7.01 -7.43 14.60
CA PHE A 89 7.53 -8.32 15.65
C PHE A 89 8.09 -7.58 16.86
N TRP A 90 8.04 -6.24 16.88
CA TRP A 90 8.51 -5.42 18.01
C TRP A 90 7.97 -5.90 19.37
N PRO A 91 6.67 -6.19 19.55
CA PRO A 91 6.16 -6.63 20.86
C PRO A 91 6.76 -7.96 21.32
N TRP A 92 7.06 -8.85 20.38
CA TRP A 92 7.67 -10.15 20.69
C TRP A 92 9.15 -10.01 21.01
N ILE A 93 9.87 -9.18 20.24
CA ILE A 93 11.32 -8.91 20.42
C ILE A 93 11.60 -8.23 21.77
N THR A 94 10.70 -7.34 22.22
CA THR A 94 10.84 -6.58 23.47
C THR A 94 10.20 -7.27 24.68
N GLY A 95 9.65 -8.48 24.51
CA GLY A 95 9.02 -9.25 25.59
C GLY A 95 7.68 -8.67 26.08
N GLN A 96 7.04 -7.78 25.32
CA GLN A 96 5.69 -7.28 25.60
C GLN A 96 4.62 -8.35 25.38
N VAL A 97 4.90 -9.34 24.52
CA VAL A 97 4.09 -10.56 24.34
C VAL A 97 4.97 -11.80 24.43
N ALA A 98 4.42 -12.91 24.90
CA ALA A 98 5.18 -14.15 25.07
C ALA A 98 5.38 -14.89 23.75
N HIS A 99 4.41 -14.78 22.84
CA HIS A 99 4.38 -15.55 21.60
C HIS A 99 3.96 -14.70 20.39
N ALA A 100 4.47 -15.03 19.19
CA ALA A 100 4.17 -14.26 17.98
C ALA A 100 2.68 -14.29 17.57
N TYR A 101 1.92 -15.33 17.93
CA TYR A 101 0.47 -15.36 17.69
C TYR A 101 -0.31 -14.38 18.59
N GLU A 102 0.35 -13.80 19.59
CA GLU A 102 -0.20 -12.74 20.44
C GLU A 102 -0.03 -11.35 19.82
N ILE A 103 0.64 -11.24 18.68
CA ILE A 103 0.70 -9.99 17.91
C ILE A 103 -0.69 -9.73 17.30
N ASP A 104 -1.05 -8.45 17.13
CA ASP A 104 -2.31 -8.07 16.50
C ASP A 104 -2.50 -8.74 15.12
N HIS A 105 -3.68 -9.29 14.87
CA HIS A 105 -3.91 -10.08 13.66
C HIS A 105 -3.89 -9.23 12.38
N ARG A 106 -4.21 -7.93 12.47
CA ARG A 106 -4.19 -7.01 11.32
C ARG A 106 -2.76 -6.67 10.94
N ILE A 107 -1.88 -6.39 11.89
CA ILE A 107 -0.46 -6.15 11.58
C ILE A 107 0.19 -7.41 11.00
N LEU A 108 -0.14 -8.60 11.50
CA LEU A 108 0.31 -9.87 10.91
C LEU A 108 -0.22 -10.08 9.49
N LEU A 109 -1.49 -9.74 9.22
CA LEU A 109 -2.09 -9.79 7.88
C LEU A 109 -1.36 -8.83 6.92
N VAL A 110 -1.14 -7.58 7.34
CA VAL A 110 -0.42 -6.57 6.54
C VAL A 110 1.01 -7.03 6.25
N PHE A 111 1.72 -7.55 7.25
CA PHE A 111 3.06 -8.12 7.07
C PHE A 111 3.08 -9.27 6.06
N ALA A 112 2.12 -10.20 6.15
CA ALA A 112 2.00 -11.32 5.20
C ALA A 112 1.76 -10.82 3.76
N LEU A 113 0.92 -9.80 3.57
CA LEU A 113 0.70 -9.16 2.27
C LEU A 113 1.98 -8.49 1.75
N GLN A 114 2.75 -7.85 2.63
CA GLN A 114 4.04 -7.26 2.27
C GLN A 114 5.11 -8.30 1.95
N CYS A 115 5.10 -9.48 2.58
CA CYS A 115 5.92 -10.62 2.15
C CYS A 115 5.59 -11.01 0.71
N CYS A 116 4.30 -11.08 0.33
CA CYS A 116 3.90 -11.36 -1.05
C CYS A 116 4.37 -10.27 -2.02
N TRP A 117 4.23 -8.99 -1.65
CA TRP A 117 4.70 -7.86 -2.46
C TRP A 117 6.22 -7.90 -2.66
N SER A 118 7.00 -8.11 -1.58
CA SER A 118 8.46 -8.19 -1.63
C SER A 118 8.94 -9.42 -2.41
N ALA A 119 8.31 -10.58 -2.24
CA ALA A 119 8.62 -11.77 -3.02
C ALA A 119 8.40 -11.54 -4.53
N ARG A 120 7.28 -10.89 -4.90
CA ARG A 120 6.99 -10.48 -6.27
C ARG A 120 8.05 -9.52 -6.81
N LEU A 121 8.36 -8.45 -6.07
CA LEU A 121 9.35 -7.45 -6.48
C LEU A 121 10.75 -8.07 -6.64
N THR A 122 11.16 -8.90 -5.68
CA THR A 122 12.44 -9.63 -5.70
C THR A 122 12.54 -10.55 -6.91
N TYR A 123 11.49 -11.33 -7.20
CA TYR A 123 11.43 -12.18 -8.39
C TYR A 123 11.63 -11.37 -9.68
N GLN A 124 10.96 -10.22 -9.81
CA GLN A 124 11.09 -9.36 -10.99
C GLN A 124 12.47 -8.72 -11.12
N SER A 125 13.03 -8.27 -10.01
CA SER A 125 14.38 -7.69 -9.94
C SER A 125 15.44 -8.72 -10.31
N ALA A 126 15.32 -9.95 -9.79
CA ALA A 126 16.22 -11.06 -10.12
C ALA A 126 16.18 -11.39 -11.61
N ARG A 127 14.98 -11.56 -12.19
CA ARG A 127 14.80 -11.88 -13.61
C ARG A 127 15.36 -10.82 -14.56
N ARG A 128 15.35 -9.56 -14.15
CA ARG A 128 15.91 -8.44 -14.93
C ARG A 128 17.40 -8.18 -14.66
N GLY A 129 18.01 -8.95 -13.76
CA GLY A 129 19.42 -8.80 -13.41
C GLY A 129 19.72 -7.58 -12.52
N PHE A 130 18.72 -6.92 -11.94
CA PHE A 130 18.91 -5.75 -11.07
C PHE A 130 19.65 -6.08 -9.77
N LEU A 131 19.62 -7.34 -9.34
CA LEU A 131 20.38 -7.80 -8.17
C LEU A 131 21.88 -7.99 -8.45
N ASN A 132 22.33 -7.86 -9.71
CA ASN A 132 23.75 -7.90 -10.03
C ASN A 132 24.44 -6.65 -9.44
N PRO A 133 25.48 -6.78 -8.58
CA PRO A 133 26.18 -5.63 -8.01
C PRO A 133 26.80 -4.68 -9.05
N ARG A 134 27.06 -5.17 -10.26
CA ARG A 134 27.66 -4.39 -11.35
C ARG A 134 26.65 -3.70 -12.25
N SER A 135 25.36 -4.04 -12.18
CA SER A 135 24.35 -3.37 -13.01
C SER A 135 24.06 -1.97 -12.48
N GLU A 136 23.89 -0.99 -13.37
CA GLU A 136 23.40 0.34 -13.00
C GLU A 136 22.10 0.58 -13.77
N ASP A 137 21.12 1.21 -13.14
CA ASP A 137 19.90 1.61 -13.82
C ASP A 137 20.25 2.57 -14.96
N TYR A 138 19.72 2.27 -16.15
CA TYR A 138 20.04 3.00 -17.38
C TYR A 138 19.72 4.51 -17.32
N ARG A 139 18.86 4.95 -16.38
CA ARG A 139 18.52 6.36 -16.18
C ARG A 139 19.69 7.13 -15.58
N TRP A 140 20.50 6.53 -14.71
CA TRP A 140 21.56 7.25 -14.00
C TRP A 140 22.66 7.76 -14.93
N PRO A 141 23.20 6.98 -15.91
CA PRO A 141 24.13 7.53 -16.89
C PRO A 141 23.56 8.69 -17.71
N ILE A 142 22.27 8.64 -18.06
CA ILE A 142 21.60 9.72 -18.82
C ILE A 142 21.51 10.99 -17.99
N VAL A 143 21.18 10.87 -16.70
CA VAL A 143 21.11 12.00 -15.76
C VAL A 143 22.51 12.56 -15.48
N ARG A 144 23.48 11.68 -15.22
CA ARG A 144 24.89 12.02 -14.98
C ARG A 144 25.49 12.85 -16.12
N ASN A 145 25.18 12.49 -17.38
CA ASN A 145 25.68 13.21 -18.55
C ASN A 145 25.03 14.58 -18.79
N LYS A 146 23.94 14.91 -18.09
CA LYS A 146 23.19 16.16 -18.26
C LYS A 146 23.48 17.21 -17.18
N MET A 147 24.34 16.92 -16.21
CA MET A 147 24.64 17.83 -15.12
C MET A 147 26.12 17.82 -14.72
N PRO A 148 26.64 18.90 -14.12
CA PRO A 148 28.00 18.93 -13.59
C PRO A 148 28.24 17.85 -12.54
N THR A 149 29.47 17.35 -12.44
CA THR A 149 29.86 16.29 -11.50
C THR A 149 29.49 16.60 -10.04
N LEU A 150 29.73 17.84 -9.59
CA LEU A 150 29.36 18.25 -8.24
C LEU A 150 27.85 18.18 -8.00
N ALA A 151 27.05 18.62 -8.96
CA ALA A 151 25.59 18.53 -8.86
C ALA A 151 25.12 17.07 -8.79
N PHE A 152 25.76 16.17 -9.55
CA PHE A 152 25.47 14.73 -9.47
C PHE A 152 25.87 14.11 -8.13
N LYS A 153 27.00 14.52 -7.54
CA LYS A 153 27.41 14.07 -6.19
C LYS A 153 26.44 14.56 -5.11
N VAL A 154 25.98 15.80 -5.21
CA VAL A 154 24.94 16.34 -4.30
C VAL A 154 23.61 15.59 -4.50
N LEU A 155 23.21 15.32 -5.74
CA LEU A 155 22.04 14.49 -6.04
C LEU A 155 22.19 13.09 -5.43
N ASN A 156 23.37 12.48 -5.55
CA ASN A 156 23.68 11.18 -4.98
C ASN A 156 23.52 11.19 -3.46
N LEU A 157 24.20 12.11 -2.78
CA LEU A 157 24.14 12.23 -1.31
C LEU A 157 22.71 12.50 -0.83
N VAL A 158 22.07 13.56 -1.34
CA VAL A 158 20.80 14.03 -0.80
C VAL A 158 19.64 13.13 -1.24
N PHE A 159 19.51 12.89 -2.55
CA PHE A 159 18.34 12.20 -3.09
C PHE A 159 18.53 10.69 -3.13
N ILE A 160 19.59 10.22 -3.80
CA ILE A 160 19.74 8.79 -4.10
C ILE A 160 20.06 7.99 -2.83
N ALA A 161 20.93 8.52 -1.96
CA ALA A 161 21.30 7.85 -0.72
C ALA A 161 20.31 8.14 0.40
N PHE A 162 20.09 9.40 0.76
CA PHE A 162 19.27 9.74 1.94
C PHE A 162 17.77 9.68 1.66
N ILE A 163 17.23 10.50 0.75
CA ILE A 163 15.77 10.55 0.53
C ILE A 163 15.21 9.18 0.15
N GLN A 164 15.85 8.42 -0.73
CA GLN A 164 15.38 7.08 -1.10
C GLN A 164 15.31 6.12 0.10
N ASN A 165 16.33 6.07 0.97
CA ASN A 165 16.28 5.21 2.17
C ASN A 165 15.21 5.68 3.17
N PHE A 166 15.04 6.99 3.36
CA PHE A 166 13.94 7.52 4.16
C PHE A 166 12.56 7.23 3.55
N LEU A 167 12.44 7.17 2.22
CA LEU A 167 11.21 6.72 1.55
C LEU A 167 10.95 5.23 1.81
N LEU A 168 11.98 4.37 1.84
CA LEU A 168 11.84 2.95 2.19
C LEU A 168 11.31 2.77 3.61
N LEU A 169 11.75 3.59 4.56
CA LEU A 169 11.20 3.62 5.93
C LEU A 169 9.79 4.22 5.97
N ALA A 170 9.57 5.36 5.29
CA ALA A 170 8.27 6.04 5.26
C ALA A 170 7.17 5.19 4.62
N ALA A 171 7.53 4.30 3.69
CA ALA A 171 6.62 3.31 3.10
C ALA A 171 5.93 2.45 4.17
N GLU A 172 6.62 2.19 5.28
CA GLU A 172 6.20 1.37 6.41
C GLU A 172 5.49 2.13 7.54
N ALA A 173 5.22 3.43 7.34
CA ALA A 173 4.43 4.23 8.29
C ALA A 173 3.06 3.60 8.66
N PRO A 174 2.32 2.93 7.75
CA PRO A 174 1.09 2.25 8.12
C PRO A 174 1.30 1.12 9.15
N VAL A 175 2.39 0.36 9.05
CA VAL A 175 2.71 -0.74 9.96
C VAL A 175 3.12 -0.19 11.34
N TYR A 176 3.93 0.86 11.36
CA TYR A 176 4.27 1.58 12.58
C TYR A 176 3.02 2.15 13.28
N LEU A 177 2.08 2.71 12.53
CA LEU A 177 0.81 3.18 13.08
C LEU A 177 -0.03 2.03 13.65
N LEU A 178 -0.14 0.90 12.96
CA LEU A 178 -0.88 -0.27 13.46
C LEU A 178 -0.26 -0.82 14.76
N LEU A 179 1.08 -0.87 14.83
CA LEU A 179 1.80 -1.25 16.05
C LEU A 179 1.48 -0.29 17.19
N THR A 180 1.69 1.01 16.96
CA THR A 180 1.46 2.06 17.96
C THR A 180 -0.01 2.28 18.27
N GLN A 181 -0.96 1.75 17.51
CA GLN A 181 -2.39 1.69 17.87
C GLN A 181 -2.75 0.44 18.69
N SER A 182 -1.97 -0.64 18.58
CA SER A 182 -2.18 -1.89 19.35
C SER A 182 -1.60 -1.83 20.77
N LEU A 183 -0.43 -1.20 20.95
CA LEU A 183 0.20 -0.99 22.26
C LEU A 183 -0.66 -0.14 23.21
N PRO A 184 -1.44 0.84 22.72
CA PRO A 184 -2.41 1.62 23.48
C PRO A 184 -3.75 1.00 23.76
N SER A 185 -3.83 -0.28 24.07
CA SER A 185 -5.09 -0.85 24.57
C SER A 185 -5.61 -0.18 25.88
N TYR A 186 -4.96 0.90 26.34
CA TYR A 186 -5.39 1.82 27.40
C TYR A 186 -5.72 3.28 26.96
N GLY A 187 -5.58 3.67 25.68
CA GLY A 187 -5.79 5.05 25.17
C GLY A 187 -7.16 5.32 24.52
N HIS A 188 -7.50 6.59 24.21
CA HIS A 188 -8.85 7.07 23.80
C HIS A 188 -9.48 6.37 22.57
N THR A 189 -8.70 5.82 21.63
CA THR A 189 -9.23 5.00 20.52
C THR A 189 -9.71 3.61 20.96
N SER A 190 -9.25 3.12 22.12
CA SER A 190 -9.87 1.98 22.81
C SER A 190 -11.28 2.30 23.34
N ILE A 191 -11.66 3.58 23.44
CA ILE A 191 -13.02 3.97 23.85
C ILE A 191 -14.01 3.73 22.71
N LEU A 192 -13.58 3.86 21.45
CA LEU A 192 -14.39 3.48 20.29
C LEU A 192 -14.55 1.95 20.18
N SER A 193 -13.55 1.15 20.58
CA SER A 193 -13.70 -0.30 20.70
C SER A 193 -14.56 -0.72 21.92
N ARG A 194 -14.66 0.13 22.94
CA ARG A 194 -15.63 0.03 24.06
C ARG A 194 -17.07 0.41 23.69
N LEU A 195 -17.33 0.89 22.46
CA LEU A 195 -18.71 1.01 21.94
C LEU A 195 -19.31 -0.33 21.50
N LYS A 196 -18.56 -1.44 21.61
CA LYS A 196 -19.13 -2.79 21.63
C LYS A 196 -19.97 -2.98 22.90
N PRO A 197 -21.05 -3.78 22.86
CA PRO A 197 -21.83 -4.08 24.06
C PRO A 197 -20.89 -4.52 25.20
N TYR A 198 -21.16 -3.99 26.39
CA TYR A 198 -20.41 -4.02 27.66
C TYR A 198 -19.84 -5.40 28.11
N GLN A 199 -20.06 -6.46 27.34
CA GLN A 199 -19.61 -7.83 27.60
C GLN A 199 -18.54 -8.35 26.63
N ALA A 200 -18.08 -7.57 25.64
CA ALA A 200 -17.00 -7.99 24.75
C ALA A 200 -15.62 -7.79 25.43
N THR A 201 -15.19 -8.78 26.21
CA THR A 201 -13.80 -8.92 26.71
C THR A 201 -12.87 -9.31 25.58
N THR A 202 -12.72 -8.46 24.57
CA THR A 202 -11.68 -8.63 23.54
C THR A 202 -10.64 -7.56 23.73
N ASP A 203 -9.48 -7.95 24.27
CA ASP A 203 -8.29 -7.10 24.42
C ASP A 203 -7.74 -6.60 23.07
N ARG A 204 -8.32 -7.05 21.94
CA ARG A 204 -7.89 -6.72 20.57
C ARG A 204 -9.08 -6.48 19.63
N VAL A 205 -8.86 -5.63 18.62
CA VAL A 205 -9.84 -5.44 17.53
C VAL A 205 -9.70 -6.60 16.54
N PRO A 206 -10.70 -7.50 16.42
CA PRO A 206 -10.61 -8.62 15.49
C PRO A 206 -10.57 -8.13 14.04
N LEU A 207 -10.06 -9.00 13.14
CA LEU A 207 -10.19 -8.79 11.70
C LEU A 207 -11.67 -8.69 11.31
N ASN A 208 -11.98 -7.75 10.44
CA ASN A 208 -13.33 -7.51 9.94
C ASN A 208 -13.41 -7.61 8.41
N VAL A 209 -14.61 -7.39 7.86
CA VAL A 209 -14.85 -7.46 6.41
C VAL A 209 -14.01 -6.44 5.64
N ALA A 210 -13.73 -5.26 6.20
CA ALA A 210 -12.84 -4.30 5.54
C ALA A 210 -11.41 -4.85 5.41
N ASP A 211 -10.90 -5.53 6.45
CA ASP A 211 -9.60 -6.20 6.39
C ASP A 211 -9.54 -7.24 5.26
N VAL A 212 -10.60 -8.06 5.12
CA VAL A 212 -10.70 -9.07 4.06
C VAL A 212 -10.79 -8.43 2.67
N LEU A 213 -11.64 -7.42 2.50
CA LEU A 213 -11.81 -6.72 1.22
C LEU A 213 -10.50 -6.03 0.79
N LEU A 214 -9.78 -5.41 1.74
CA LEU A 214 -8.48 -4.81 1.49
C LEU A 214 -7.43 -5.85 1.11
N ALA A 215 -7.38 -6.99 1.82
CA ALA A 215 -6.47 -8.08 1.49
C ALA A 215 -6.73 -8.66 0.09
N VAL A 216 -8.00 -8.89 -0.27
CA VAL A 216 -8.40 -9.35 -1.61
C VAL A 216 -8.04 -8.31 -2.67
N ALA A 217 -8.31 -7.03 -2.42
CA ALA A 217 -7.94 -5.95 -3.33
C ALA A 217 -6.42 -5.86 -3.52
N PHE A 218 -5.65 -6.05 -2.45
CA PHE A 218 -4.18 -6.06 -2.47
C PHE A 218 -3.63 -7.21 -3.31
N VAL A 219 -4.08 -8.44 -3.04
CA VAL A 219 -3.66 -9.62 -3.81
C VAL A 219 -4.06 -9.48 -5.29
N THR A 220 -5.26 -8.98 -5.57
CA THR A 220 -5.70 -8.71 -6.95
C THR A 220 -4.79 -7.70 -7.63
N THR A 221 -4.42 -6.63 -6.93
CA THR A 221 -3.48 -5.61 -7.41
C THR A 221 -2.11 -6.20 -7.72
N LEU A 222 -1.56 -7.06 -6.85
CA LEU A 222 -0.29 -7.75 -7.11
C LEU A 222 -0.35 -8.68 -8.33
N VAL A 223 -1.45 -9.39 -8.52
CA VAL A 223 -1.64 -10.27 -9.70
C VAL A 223 -1.68 -9.43 -10.98
N LEU A 224 -2.40 -8.32 -10.99
CA LEU A 224 -2.44 -7.39 -12.13
C LEU A 224 -1.07 -6.78 -12.41
N GLU A 225 -0.33 -6.42 -11.36
CA GLU A 225 1.04 -5.92 -11.48
C GLU A 225 1.97 -6.96 -12.11
N MET A 226 1.95 -8.19 -11.60
CA MET A 226 2.75 -9.30 -12.15
C MET A 226 2.41 -9.56 -13.63
N ARG A 227 1.12 -9.49 -14.00
CA ARG A 227 0.70 -9.60 -15.41
C ARG A 227 1.24 -8.45 -16.26
N ALA A 228 1.15 -7.21 -15.78
CA ALA A 228 1.65 -6.04 -16.49
C ALA A 228 3.17 -6.14 -16.75
N ASP A 229 3.93 -6.53 -15.75
CA ASP A 229 5.38 -6.73 -15.88
C ASP A 229 5.73 -7.89 -16.83
N ASN A 230 4.98 -9.00 -16.79
CA ASN A 230 5.18 -10.12 -17.70
C ASN A 230 4.87 -9.74 -19.15
N GLN A 231 3.83 -8.93 -19.40
CA GLN A 231 3.55 -8.37 -20.72
C GLN A 231 4.71 -7.50 -21.23
N GLN A 232 5.25 -6.63 -20.36
CA GLN A 232 6.41 -5.81 -20.69
C GLN A 232 7.64 -6.68 -21.00
N GLN A 233 7.91 -7.70 -20.18
CA GLN A 233 9.07 -8.57 -20.36
C GLN A 233 8.97 -9.38 -21.65
N ALA A 234 7.81 -9.97 -21.92
CA ALA A 234 7.56 -10.72 -23.15
C ALA A 234 7.79 -9.83 -24.38
N PHE A 235 7.27 -8.60 -24.35
CA PHE A 235 7.50 -7.63 -25.42
C PHE A 235 8.98 -7.27 -25.59
N GLN A 236 9.73 -7.02 -24.50
CA GLN A 236 11.15 -6.71 -24.61
C GLN A 236 11.94 -7.89 -25.18
N ASN A 237 11.66 -9.12 -24.72
CA ASN A 237 12.31 -10.34 -25.23
C ASN A 237 12.06 -10.51 -26.74
N LEU A 238 10.82 -10.32 -27.19
CA LEU A 238 10.47 -10.34 -28.61
C LEU A 238 11.25 -9.30 -29.40
N LYS A 239 11.23 -8.03 -28.95
CA LYS A 239 11.91 -6.92 -29.62
C LYS A 239 13.43 -7.14 -29.71
N TYR A 240 14.09 -7.52 -28.62
CA TYR A 240 15.54 -7.74 -28.63
C TYR A 240 15.93 -8.96 -29.44
N GLY A 241 15.14 -10.05 -29.38
CA GLY A 241 15.33 -11.22 -30.23
C GLY A 241 15.19 -10.90 -31.71
N ALA A 242 14.21 -10.07 -32.07
CA ALA A 242 14.00 -9.61 -33.44
C ALA A 242 15.18 -8.74 -33.95
N ILE A 243 15.69 -7.84 -33.12
CA ILE A 243 16.87 -7.02 -33.45
C ILE A 243 18.10 -7.90 -33.68
N ASP A 244 18.30 -8.94 -32.86
CA ASP A 244 19.41 -9.89 -33.04
C ASP A 244 19.28 -10.70 -34.33
N LYS A 245 18.08 -11.19 -34.65
CA LYS A 245 17.78 -11.85 -35.94
C LYS A 245 18.09 -10.94 -37.13
N GLN A 246 17.64 -9.69 -37.06
CA GLN A 246 17.87 -8.69 -38.10
C GLN A 246 19.36 -8.42 -38.31
N LYS A 247 20.14 -8.28 -37.22
CA LYS A 247 21.61 -8.13 -37.29
C LYS A 247 22.31 -9.33 -37.93
N LYS A 248 21.76 -10.53 -37.74
CA LYS A 248 22.27 -11.79 -38.31
C LYS A 248 21.73 -12.09 -39.70
N GLY A 249 20.97 -11.17 -40.32
CA GLY A 249 20.39 -11.35 -41.65
C GLY A 249 19.32 -12.45 -41.73
N LYS A 250 18.75 -12.88 -40.60
CA LYS A 250 17.69 -13.89 -40.56
C LYS A 250 16.33 -13.26 -40.87
N PRO A 251 15.39 -14.00 -41.51
CA PRO A 251 14.05 -13.50 -41.73
C PRO A 251 13.36 -13.21 -40.39
N ILE A 252 12.66 -12.08 -40.32
CA ILE A 252 11.84 -11.66 -39.18
C ILE A 252 10.37 -11.74 -39.56
N THR A 253 9.54 -12.10 -38.59
CA THR A 253 8.08 -12.11 -38.76
C THR A 253 7.51 -10.69 -38.77
N GLU A 254 6.28 -10.55 -39.25
CA GLU A 254 5.59 -9.26 -39.26
C GLU A 254 5.36 -8.70 -37.84
N GLU A 255 5.09 -9.58 -36.86
CA GLU A 255 4.93 -9.19 -35.46
C GLU A 255 6.23 -8.63 -34.87
N GLU A 256 7.36 -9.30 -35.16
CA GLU A 256 8.69 -8.85 -34.75
C GLU A 256 9.06 -7.50 -35.39
N ARG A 257 8.76 -7.32 -36.68
CA ARG A 257 8.95 -6.04 -37.37
C ARG A 257 8.16 -4.92 -36.71
N LYS A 258 6.87 -5.14 -36.42
CA LYS A 258 6.02 -4.17 -35.71
C LYS A 258 6.53 -3.87 -34.31
N ALA A 259 7.04 -4.87 -33.59
CA ALA A 259 7.62 -4.68 -32.27
C ALA A 259 8.86 -3.77 -32.29
N ILE A 260 9.71 -3.89 -33.32
CA ILE A 260 10.86 -3.01 -33.55
C ILE A 260 10.39 -1.60 -33.92
N GLU A 261 9.51 -1.48 -34.91
CA GLU A 261 9.02 -0.19 -35.42
C GLU A 261 8.30 0.61 -34.33
N ARG A 262 7.47 -0.05 -33.52
CA ARG A 262 6.76 0.58 -32.38
C ARG A 262 7.70 0.86 -31.22
N GLY A 263 8.50 -0.13 -30.82
CA GLY A 263 9.53 0.00 -29.79
C GLY A 263 9.06 -0.09 -28.33
N PHE A 264 7.75 -0.02 -28.08
CA PHE A 264 7.10 -0.15 -26.77
C PHE A 264 5.86 -1.06 -26.83
N VAL A 265 5.47 -1.62 -25.68
CA VAL A 265 4.23 -2.41 -25.54
C VAL A 265 3.02 -1.49 -25.54
N ALA A 266 1.96 -1.85 -26.25
CA ALA A 266 0.71 -1.09 -26.29
C ALA A 266 -0.55 -1.96 -26.19
N ASP A 267 -0.37 -3.26 -25.96
CA ASP A 267 -1.43 -4.28 -25.99
C ASP A 267 -1.71 -4.80 -24.57
N GLY A 268 -2.86 -5.44 -24.37
CA GLY A 268 -3.27 -5.96 -23.06
C GLY A 268 -3.51 -4.84 -22.04
N LEU A 269 -2.92 -4.93 -20.84
CA LEU A 269 -3.08 -3.90 -19.80
C LEU A 269 -2.46 -2.57 -20.24
N TRP A 270 -1.46 -2.62 -21.12
CA TRP A 270 -0.79 -1.44 -21.66
C TRP A 270 -1.66 -0.65 -22.66
N ALA A 271 -2.76 -1.23 -23.15
CA ALA A 271 -3.75 -0.47 -23.93
C ALA A 271 -4.60 0.48 -23.05
N TRP A 272 -4.70 0.17 -21.76
CA TRP A 272 -5.52 0.91 -20.79
C TRP A 272 -4.74 1.87 -19.92
N SER A 273 -3.48 1.56 -19.62
CA SER A 273 -2.57 2.42 -18.88
C SER A 273 -1.19 2.33 -19.50
N ARG A 274 -0.48 3.45 -19.61
CA ARG A 274 0.89 3.45 -20.15
C ARG A 274 1.91 2.89 -19.18
N HIS A 275 1.55 2.81 -17.90
CA HIS A 275 2.36 2.24 -16.83
C HIS A 275 1.45 1.47 -15.86
N PRO A 276 0.85 0.34 -16.30
CA PRO A 276 -0.11 -0.41 -15.49
C PRO A 276 0.53 -1.02 -14.25
N ASN A 277 1.80 -1.44 -14.33
CA ASN A 277 2.56 -1.91 -13.18
C ASN A 277 2.76 -0.80 -12.14
N PHE A 278 3.18 0.41 -12.53
CA PHE A 278 3.31 1.54 -11.60
C PHE A 278 1.97 2.04 -11.05
N ALA A 279 0.88 1.86 -11.78
CA ALA A 279 -0.46 2.13 -11.27
C ALA A 279 -0.86 1.13 -10.17
N CYS A 280 -0.54 -0.15 -10.36
CA CYS A 280 -0.73 -1.17 -9.33
C CYS A 280 0.15 -0.88 -8.11
N GLU A 281 1.43 -0.56 -8.32
CA GLU A 281 2.37 -0.22 -7.25
C GLU A 281 1.86 1.00 -6.43
N GLN A 282 1.40 2.08 -7.08
CA GLN A 282 0.73 3.19 -6.37
C GLN A 282 -0.50 2.71 -5.58
N THR A 283 -1.34 1.87 -6.18
CA THR A 283 -2.55 1.33 -5.54
C THR A 283 -2.21 0.50 -4.30
N THR A 284 -1.15 -0.30 -4.34
CA THR A 284 -0.61 -1.07 -3.20
C THR A 284 -0.38 -0.18 -1.98
N TRP A 285 0.29 0.96 -2.14
CA TRP A 285 0.56 1.87 -1.03
C TRP A 285 -0.71 2.52 -0.46
N TYR A 286 -1.68 2.85 -1.32
CA TYR A 286 -2.99 3.35 -0.85
C TYR A 286 -3.79 2.26 -0.12
N LEU A 287 -3.68 1.00 -0.52
CA LEU A 287 -4.33 -0.12 0.18
C LEU A 287 -3.69 -0.37 1.55
N LEU A 288 -2.37 -0.31 1.66
CA LEU A 288 -1.66 -0.39 2.95
C LEU A 288 -2.08 0.74 3.89
N TYR A 289 -2.16 1.96 3.37
CA TYR A 289 -2.72 3.09 4.11
C TYR A 289 -4.17 2.84 4.54
N ALA A 290 -5.01 2.29 3.66
CA ALA A 290 -6.42 2.04 3.95
C ALA A 290 -6.66 1.07 5.12
N PHE A 291 -5.71 0.15 5.41
CA PHE A 291 -5.78 -0.71 6.61
C PHE A 291 -5.72 0.08 7.93
N THR A 292 -5.22 1.32 7.91
CA THR A 292 -5.17 2.20 9.09
C THR A 292 -6.42 3.06 9.28
N VAL A 293 -7.36 3.02 8.32
CA VAL A 293 -8.55 3.88 8.30
C VAL A 293 -9.82 3.05 8.20
N LEU A 294 -9.98 2.27 7.12
CA LEU A 294 -11.25 1.61 6.80
C LEU A 294 -11.71 0.58 7.85
N PRO A 295 -10.83 -0.26 8.43
CA PRO A 295 -11.22 -1.19 9.49
C PRO A 295 -11.71 -0.50 10.78
N PHE A 296 -11.43 0.79 10.94
CA PHE A 296 -11.76 1.58 12.12
C PHE A 296 -12.96 2.51 11.90
N LEU A 297 -13.57 2.52 10.71
CA LEU A 297 -14.78 3.29 10.45
C LEU A 297 -16.00 2.69 11.17
N PRO A 298 -16.88 3.50 11.79
CA PRO A 298 -18.05 2.97 12.51
C PRO A 298 -18.96 2.09 11.64
N VAL A 299 -19.09 2.42 10.35
CA VAL A 299 -19.91 1.65 9.40
C VAL A 299 -19.36 0.25 9.16
N THR A 300 -18.03 0.08 9.09
CA THR A 300 -17.41 -1.23 8.86
C THR A 300 -17.47 -2.09 10.12
N GLN A 301 -17.36 -1.48 11.29
CA GLN A 301 -17.54 -2.15 12.59
C GLN A 301 -18.99 -2.60 12.82
N SER A 302 -19.97 -1.83 12.32
CA SER A 302 -21.41 -2.11 12.48
C SER A 302 -21.89 -3.33 11.66
N PHE A 303 -21.25 -3.63 10.52
CA PHE A 303 -21.55 -4.84 9.74
C PHE A 303 -20.89 -6.11 10.30
N THR A 304 -19.97 -5.99 11.28
CA THR A 304 -19.04 -7.06 11.66
C THR A 304 -18.85 -7.20 13.17
N SER A 305 -19.81 -6.75 13.97
CA SER A 305 -19.87 -7.13 15.40
C SER A 305 -20.02 -8.65 15.60
N HIS A 306 -20.17 -9.41 14.51
CA HIS A 306 -20.10 -10.85 14.48
C HIS A 306 -18.79 -11.34 13.80
N PRO A 307 -17.98 -12.18 14.48
CA PRO A 307 -16.73 -12.72 13.92
C PRO A 307 -16.97 -13.47 12.60
N LEU A 308 -15.94 -13.59 11.74
CA LEU A 308 -15.99 -14.29 10.45
C LEU A 308 -16.56 -15.72 10.53
N SER A 309 -16.43 -16.38 11.69
CA SER A 309 -17.09 -17.65 11.99
C SER A 309 -18.62 -17.62 11.79
N THR A 310 -19.24 -16.46 12.02
CA THR A 310 -20.67 -16.21 11.84
C THR A 310 -21.07 -16.14 10.36
N ILE A 311 -20.16 -15.68 9.49
CA ILE A 311 -20.37 -15.69 8.03
C ILE A 311 -20.30 -17.12 7.49
N GLY A 312 -19.49 -18.00 8.11
CA GLY A 312 -19.47 -19.43 7.82
C GLY A 312 -20.81 -20.13 8.04
N GLU A 313 -21.57 -19.72 9.06
CA GLU A 313 -22.94 -20.22 9.28
C GLU A 313 -23.94 -19.69 8.24
N LEU A 314 -23.69 -18.49 7.70
CA LEU A 314 -24.54 -17.86 6.66
C LEU A 314 -24.37 -18.52 5.28
N LEU A 315 -23.19 -19.11 5.02
CA LEU A 315 -22.82 -19.74 3.75
C LEU A 315 -23.04 -21.27 3.74
N ALA A 316 -23.42 -21.88 4.86
CA ALA A 316 -23.72 -23.30 4.93
C ALA A 316 -24.99 -23.63 4.10
N PRO A 317 -24.92 -24.59 3.14
CA PRO A 317 -26.10 -25.00 2.38
C PRO A 317 -27.20 -25.47 3.33
N THR A 318 -28.40 -24.91 3.17
CA THR A 318 -29.60 -25.18 3.99
C THR A 318 -29.92 -26.66 4.20
N ALA A 319 -29.44 -27.53 3.31
CA ALA A 319 -29.59 -28.99 3.40
C ALA A 319 -28.88 -29.62 4.62
N LEU A 320 -27.82 -29.01 5.14
CA LEU A 320 -27.05 -29.52 6.29
C LEU A 320 -27.58 -29.03 7.66
N LEU A 321 -28.67 -28.24 7.67
CA LEU A 321 -29.23 -27.69 8.90
C LEU A 321 -30.26 -28.66 9.55
N PRO A 322 -30.27 -28.77 10.90
CA PRO A 322 -31.30 -29.50 11.64
C PRO A 322 -32.72 -29.04 11.28
N ALA A 323 -33.71 -29.92 11.39
CA ALA A 323 -35.09 -29.69 10.91
C ALA A 323 -35.72 -28.39 11.46
N SER A 324 -35.41 -28.01 12.70
CA SER A 324 -35.89 -26.76 13.32
C SER A 324 -35.36 -25.49 12.65
N LYS A 325 -34.13 -25.50 12.11
CA LYS A 325 -33.53 -24.37 11.41
C LYS A 325 -33.99 -24.26 9.94
N ARG A 326 -34.33 -25.38 9.30
CA ARG A 326 -34.92 -25.39 7.94
C ARG A 326 -36.31 -24.74 7.89
N ALA A 327 -37.11 -24.91 8.94
CA ALA A 327 -38.42 -24.26 9.07
C ALA A 327 -38.31 -22.72 9.15
N TYR A 328 -37.32 -22.21 9.89
CA TYR A 328 -37.04 -20.77 10.00
C TYR A 328 -36.62 -20.14 8.66
N VAL A 329 -35.80 -20.82 7.87
CA VAL A 329 -35.36 -20.34 6.54
C VAL A 329 -36.47 -20.42 5.49
N HIS A 330 -37.43 -21.34 5.63
CA HIS A 330 -38.62 -21.35 4.77
C HIS A 330 -39.60 -20.23 5.11
N ALA A 331 -39.74 -19.87 6.40
CA ALA A 331 -40.55 -18.72 6.83
C ALA A 331 -39.94 -17.38 6.40
N SER A 332 -38.61 -17.24 6.42
CA SER A 332 -37.92 -16.00 6.01
C SER A 332 -37.97 -15.71 4.50
N LYS A 333 -38.32 -16.70 3.67
CA LYS A 333 -38.51 -16.53 2.22
C LYS A 333 -39.88 -15.95 1.84
N ALA A 334 -40.80 -15.82 2.80
CA ALA A 334 -42.16 -15.32 2.56
C ALA A 334 -42.31 -13.79 2.73
N VAL A 335 -41.30 -13.08 3.26
CA VAL A 335 -41.34 -11.61 3.47
C VAL A 335 -39.96 -10.99 3.14
N PRO A 336 -39.73 -10.39 1.95
CA PRO A 336 -38.34 -10.25 1.47
C PRO A 336 -37.56 -8.97 1.85
N THR A 337 -38.15 -7.91 2.41
CA THR A 337 -37.42 -6.60 2.48
C THR A 337 -37.50 -5.82 3.78
N LEU A 338 -38.42 -6.14 4.70
CA LEU A 338 -38.58 -5.37 5.94
C LEU A 338 -37.60 -5.82 7.05
N ASP A 339 -37.27 -7.12 7.13
CA ASP A 339 -36.38 -7.67 8.15
C ASP A 339 -34.91 -7.27 7.95
N TYR A 340 -34.47 -7.07 6.70
CA TYR A 340 -33.11 -6.59 6.41
C TYR A 340 -32.91 -5.14 6.87
N ILE A 341 -33.95 -4.31 6.78
CA ILE A 341 -33.96 -2.93 7.28
C ILE A 341 -34.13 -2.91 8.81
N LEU A 342 -34.97 -3.78 9.37
CA LEU A 342 -35.15 -3.92 10.83
C LEU A 342 -33.90 -4.45 11.54
N THR A 343 -33.11 -5.32 10.91
CA THR A 343 -31.86 -5.85 11.48
C THR A 343 -30.77 -4.77 11.58
N ILE A 344 -30.71 -3.86 10.60
CA ILE A 344 -29.82 -2.67 10.65
C ILE A 344 -30.29 -1.67 11.73
N LEU A 345 -31.59 -1.63 12.02
CA LEU A 345 -32.19 -0.77 13.04
C LEU A 345 -32.19 -1.39 14.46
N LEU A 346 -31.81 -2.67 14.65
CA LEU A 346 -31.99 -3.40 15.91
C LEU A 346 -30.84 -3.26 16.92
N HIS A 347 -29.70 -2.69 16.52
CA HIS A 347 -28.56 -2.45 17.42
C HIS A 347 -28.88 -1.59 18.68
N PRO A 348 -29.86 -0.66 18.67
CA PRO A 348 -30.33 0.05 19.85
C PRO A 348 -31.23 -0.78 20.77
N ILE A 349 -31.94 -1.80 20.26
CA ILE A 349 -32.93 -2.59 21.02
C ILE A 349 -32.25 -3.66 21.89
N LEU A 350 -31.11 -4.20 21.45
CA LEU A 350 -30.29 -5.14 22.23
C LEU A 350 -29.59 -4.47 23.43
N TYR A 351 -29.31 -3.17 23.35
CA TYR A 351 -28.83 -2.35 24.47
C TYR A 351 -29.92 -2.12 25.53
N LEU A 352 -31.17 -1.87 25.12
CA LEU A 352 -32.30 -1.67 26.03
C LEU A 352 -32.70 -2.95 26.77
N ARG A 353 -32.49 -4.13 26.18
CA ARG A 353 -32.90 -5.41 26.77
C ARG A 353 -31.91 -5.98 27.80
N ALA A 354 -30.64 -5.57 27.73
CA ALA A 354 -29.57 -6.17 28.52
C ALA A 354 -29.51 -5.67 29.97
N ASN A 355 -30.08 -4.50 30.29
CA ASN A 355 -30.07 -3.96 31.65
C ASN A 355 -31.31 -3.12 31.92
N LEU A 356 -32.36 -3.71 32.50
CA LEU A 356 -32.95 -3.25 33.77
C LEU A 356 -34.42 -3.73 33.93
N PRO A 357 -34.84 -4.11 35.16
CA PRO A 357 -36.25 -4.11 35.57
C PRO A 357 -36.91 -2.70 35.59
N HIS A 358 -36.19 -1.64 35.23
CA HIS A 358 -36.61 -0.24 35.35
C HIS A 358 -37.12 0.41 34.04
N PHE A 359 -37.54 -0.40 33.07
CA PHE A 359 -38.01 0.07 31.76
C PHE A 359 -39.39 0.77 31.73
N SER A 360 -39.81 1.39 32.83
CA SER A 360 -40.99 2.26 32.87
C SER A 360 -40.65 3.75 33.02
N ASN A 361 -39.39 4.16 33.19
CA ASN A 361 -39.03 5.57 33.40
C ASN A 361 -38.37 6.22 32.16
N VAL A 362 -39.13 7.08 31.50
CA VAL A 362 -38.80 7.73 30.21
C VAL A 362 -37.72 8.82 30.34
N ASP A 363 -37.61 9.48 31.49
CA ASP A 363 -36.67 10.60 31.69
C ASP A 363 -35.22 10.13 31.86
N PHE A 364 -35.02 8.98 32.50
CA PHE A 364 -33.71 8.34 32.64
C PHE A 364 -33.13 7.89 31.28
N LEU A 365 -33.98 7.36 30.40
CA LEU A 365 -33.56 6.94 29.05
C LEU A 365 -33.12 8.13 28.19
N ARG A 366 -33.78 9.30 28.35
CA ARG A 366 -33.37 10.53 27.67
C ARG A 366 -32.05 11.07 28.20
N SER A 367 -31.83 11.05 29.52
CA SER A 367 -30.58 11.55 30.10
C SER A 367 -29.39 10.68 29.71
N GLU A 368 -29.55 9.35 29.71
CA GLU A 368 -28.43 8.45 29.44
C GLU A 368 -28.11 8.32 27.96
N ALA A 369 -29.12 8.35 27.08
CA ALA A 369 -28.90 8.48 25.64
C ALA A 369 -28.27 9.84 25.28
N ALA A 370 -28.65 10.92 25.97
CA ALA A 370 -28.01 12.23 25.79
C ALA A 370 -26.55 12.20 26.28
N ARG A 371 -26.28 11.54 27.41
CA ARG A 371 -24.94 11.40 27.98
C ARG A 371 -24.01 10.55 27.11
N ALA A 372 -24.45 9.37 26.67
CA ALA A 372 -23.70 8.52 25.76
C ALA A 372 -23.44 9.21 24.40
N LYS A 373 -24.42 9.96 23.89
CA LYS A 373 -24.24 10.79 22.69
C LYS A 373 -23.24 11.93 22.93
N LEU A 374 -23.26 12.56 24.11
CA LEU A 374 -22.33 13.64 24.47
C LEU A 374 -20.90 13.11 24.63
N GLU A 375 -20.73 11.94 25.27
CA GLU A 375 -19.46 11.26 25.47
C GLU A 375 -18.90 10.76 24.13
N ALA A 376 -19.74 10.18 23.26
CA ALA A 376 -19.35 9.81 21.91
C ALA A 376 -18.96 11.04 21.07
N LEU A 377 -19.69 12.16 21.20
CA LEU A 377 -19.35 13.42 20.53
C LEU A 377 -18.08 14.07 21.10
N ALA A 378 -17.81 13.91 22.40
CA ALA A 378 -16.60 14.40 23.05
C ALA A 378 -15.38 13.58 22.62
N ALA A 379 -15.46 12.26 22.68
CA ALA A 379 -14.43 11.35 22.18
C ALA A 379 -14.18 11.55 20.68
N TRP A 380 -15.25 11.76 19.89
CA TRP A 380 -15.14 12.09 18.48
C TRP A 380 -14.48 13.46 18.22
N ARG A 381 -14.79 14.48 19.04
CA ARG A 381 -14.14 15.79 18.95
C ARG A 381 -12.67 15.72 19.33
N GLU A 382 -12.30 14.90 20.30
CA GLU A 382 -10.92 14.71 20.73
C GLU A 382 -10.09 14.00 19.66
N VAL A 383 -10.58 12.88 19.11
CA VAL A 383 -9.97 12.20 17.94
C VAL A 383 -9.87 13.16 16.73
N LYS A 384 -10.92 13.95 16.48
CA LYS A 384 -10.93 14.95 15.40
C LYS A 384 -9.93 16.09 15.63
N ASN A 385 -9.68 16.47 16.88
CA ASN A 385 -8.77 17.56 17.23
C ASN A 385 -7.31 17.11 17.22
N ASP A 386 -7.03 15.86 17.57
CA ASP A 386 -5.66 15.33 17.62
C ASP A 386 -5.17 14.79 16.26
N GLU A 387 -6.03 14.12 15.48
CA GLU A 387 -5.60 13.37 14.29
C GLU A 387 -6.33 13.78 13.00
N GLY A 388 -7.51 14.38 13.10
CA GLY A 388 -8.39 14.65 11.96
C GLY A 388 -9.25 13.43 11.61
N ALA A 389 -10.53 13.66 11.31
CA ALA A 389 -11.58 12.63 11.25
C ALA A 389 -11.41 11.50 10.20
N HIS A 390 -10.53 11.65 9.20
CA HIS A 390 -10.46 10.76 8.03
C HIS A 390 -9.04 10.53 7.49
N TRP A 391 -8.01 11.05 8.16
CA TRP A 391 -6.63 10.99 7.69
C TRP A 391 -5.70 10.85 8.90
N ASN A 392 -4.60 10.12 8.75
CA ASN A 392 -3.56 10.01 9.76
C ASN A 392 -2.20 10.17 9.06
N TYR A 393 -1.12 10.35 9.83
CA TYR A 393 0.21 10.65 9.27
C TYR A 393 0.74 9.58 8.31
N SER A 394 0.24 8.34 8.37
CA SER A 394 0.70 7.26 7.50
C SER A 394 0.32 7.47 6.02
N ILE A 395 -0.56 8.43 5.71
CA ILE A 395 -0.82 8.86 4.32
C ILE A 395 0.43 9.39 3.61
N VAL A 396 1.43 9.85 4.36
CA VAL A 396 2.71 10.26 3.77
C VAL A 396 3.32 9.11 2.94
N SER A 397 3.09 7.84 3.31
CA SER A 397 3.54 6.67 2.55
C SER A 397 3.04 6.68 1.10
N PRO A 398 1.72 6.55 0.81
CA PRO A 398 1.25 6.54 -0.57
C PRO A 398 1.49 7.86 -1.33
N LEU A 399 1.49 9.02 -0.66
CA LEU A 399 1.73 10.30 -1.32
C LEU A 399 3.17 10.43 -1.82
N THR A 400 4.15 10.10 -0.97
CA THR A 400 5.56 10.19 -1.33
C THR A 400 5.95 9.13 -2.36
N MET A 401 5.41 7.91 -2.23
CA MET A 401 5.57 6.86 -3.23
C MET A 401 4.98 7.28 -4.58
N SER A 402 3.77 7.85 -4.60
CA SER A 402 3.16 8.36 -5.83
C SER A 402 3.98 9.50 -6.47
N MET A 403 4.54 10.40 -5.66
CA MET A 403 5.43 11.46 -6.15
C MET A 403 6.71 10.90 -6.79
N LEU A 404 7.30 9.87 -6.18
CA LEU A 404 8.46 9.15 -6.72
C LEU A 404 8.12 8.49 -8.06
N PHE A 405 7.04 7.70 -8.13
CA PHE A 405 6.62 7.03 -9.37
C PHE A 405 6.25 8.02 -10.46
N TYR A 406 5.57 9.12 -10.11
CA TYR A 406 5.24 10.18 -11.07
C TYR A 406 6.50 10.79 -11.68
N SER A 407 7.45 11.19 -10.85
CA SER A 407 8.71 11.83 -11.28
C SER A 407 9.55 10.88 -12.14
N SER A 408 9.70 9.63 -11.69
CA SER A 408 10.36 8.55 -12.43
C SER A 408 9.71 8.30 -13.81
N THR A 409 8.39 8.31 -13.86
CA THR A 409 7.63 8.10 -15.09
C THR A 409 7.81 9.26 -16.07
N VAL A 410 7.83 10.51 -15.60
CA VAL A 410 8.10 11.67 -16.46
C VAL A 410 9.44 11.53 -17.17
N LEU A 411 10.50 11.19 -16.43
CA LEU A 411 11.82 10.95 -17.01
C LEU A 411 11.80 9.78 -18.02
N THR A 412 11.15 8.67 -17.65
CA THR A 412 11.08 7.47 -18.50
C THR A 412 10.30 7.72 -19.80
N GLU A 413 9.19 8.46 -19.73
CA GLU A 413 8.41 8.85 -20.90
C GLU A 413 9.16 9.84 -21.80
N GLN A 414 9.95 10.75 -21.22
CA GLN A 414 10.80 11.66 -22.00
C GLN A 414 11.87 10.88 -22.78
N ILE A 415 12.54 9.92 -22.14
CA ILE A 415 13.51 9.03 -22.80
C ILE A 415 12.82 8.22 -23.90
N SER A 416 11.66 7.63 -23.61
CA SER A 416 10.90 6.84 -24.58
C SER A 416 10.40 7.67 -25.76
N GLY A 417 9.93 8.90 -25.50
CA GLY A 417 9.50 9.84 -26.53
C GLY A 417 10.62 10.31 -27.45
N GLY A 418 11.86 10.39 -26.95
CA GLY A 418 13.03 10.65 -27.78
C GLY A 418 13.46 9.46 -28.65
N LYS A 419 13.21 8.23 -28.19
CA LYS A 419 13.58 6.99 -28.89
C LYS A 419 12.53 6.55 -29.92
N TYR A 420 11.26 6.75 -29.63
CA TYR A 420 10.14 6.14 -30.36
C TYR A 420 9.15 7.22 -30.83
N PRO A 421 9.14 7.60 -32.12
CA PRO A 421 8.27 8.66 -32.64
C PRO A 421 6.77 8.40 -32.40
N LEU A 422 6.36 7.13 -32.48
CA LEU A 422 4.97 6.69 -32.24
C LEU A 422 4.54 6.84 -30.78
N TYR A 423 5.48 7.00 -29.84
CA TYR A 423 5.16 7.14 -28.43
C TYR A 423 4.31 8.39 -28.19
N LYS A 424 4.51 9.49 -28.93
CA LYS A 424 3.69 10.70 -28.80
C LYS A 424 2.21 10.43 -29.07
N ALA A 425 1.89 9.64 -30.08
CA ALA A 425 0.52 9.21 -30.38
C ALA A 425 -0.06 8.37 -29.24
N TYR A 426 0.74 7.44 -28.70
CA TYR A 426 0.37 6.62 -27.55
C TYR A 426 0.09 7.44 -26.28
N ARG A 427 0.92 8.44 -25.97
CA ARG A 427 0.69 9.38 -24.84
C ARG A 427 -0.61 10.17 -24.99
N ALA A 428 -0.97 10.54 -26.22
CA ALA A 428 -2.23 11.25 -26.49
C ALA A 428 -3.45 10.35 -26.26
N ARG A 429 -3.36 9.06 -26.61
CA ARG A 429 -4.50 8.13 -26.58
C ARG A 429 -4.71 7.40 -25.26
N VAL A 430 -3.63 7.06 -24.54
CA VAL A 430 -3.68 6.18 -23.36
C VAL A 430 -3.33 6.95 -22.08
N ALA A 431 -4.03 6.67 -20.99
CA ALA A 431 -3.80 7.28 -19.69
C ALA A 431 -2.42 6.91 -19.12
N LYS A 432 -1.85 7.75 -18.23
CA LYS A 432 -0.54 7.46 -17.62
C LYS A 432 -0.62 6.27 -16.66
N PHE A 433 -1.50 6.39 -15.66
CA PHE A 433 -1.68 5.44 -14.57
C PHE A 433 -3.12 4.95 -14.50
N TRP A 434 -4.10 5.86 -14.39
CA TRP A 434 -5.51 5.54 -14.17
C TRP A 434 -6.23 5.02 -15.43
N PRO A 435 -6.61 3.73 -15.50
CA PRO A 435 -7.18 3.12 -16.69
C PRO A 435 -8.47 3.79 -17.19
N ALA A 436 -9.34 4.25 -16.28
CA ALA A 436 -10.62 4.84 -16.66
C ALA A 436 -10.47 6.20 -17.39
N LEU A 437 -9.30 6.85 -17.34
CA LEU A 437 -9.04 8.05 -18.14
C LEU A 437 -8.80 7.73 -19.63
N THR A 438 -8.51 6.47 -19.98
CA THR A 438 -8.23 6.08 -21.37
C THR A 438 -9.47 6.18 -22.27
N PRO A 439 -10.65 5.69 -21.88
CA PRO A 439 -11.90 5.97 -22.60
C PRO A 439 -12.17 7.47 -22.75
N LEU A 440 -11.97 8.27 -21.69
CA LEU A 440 -12.18 9.72 -21.72
C LEU A 440 -11.25 10.43 -22.72
N LYS A 441 -9.96 10.02 -22.77
CA LYS A 441 -9.02 10.48 -23.80
C LYS A 441 -9.47 10.10 -25.21
N GLY A 442 -10.00 8.89 -25.38
CA GLY A 442 -10.56 8.43 -26.65
C GLY A 442 -11.74 9.29 -27.09
N LEU A 443 -12.67 9.59 -26.17
CA LEU A 443 -13.81 10.46 -26.41
C LEU A 443 -13.34 11.88 -26.77
N TYR A 444 -12.41 12.45 -26.01
CA TYR A 444 -11.83 13.76 -26.29
C TYR A 444 -11.23 13.82 -27.70
N LEU A 445 -10.45 12.82 -28.13
CA LEU A 445 -9.87 12.76 -29.48
C LEU A 445 -10.91 12.57 -30.60
N ALA A 446 -12.05 11.96 -30.29
CA ALA A 446 -13.15 11.83 -31.24
C ALA A 446 -13.87 13.18 -31.42
N LEU A 447 -14.13 13.87 -30.31
CA LEU A 447 -14.81 15.18 -30.29
C LEU A 447 -13.92 16.32 -30.83
N THR A 448 -12.61 16.25 -30.58
CA THR A 448 -11.64 17.28 -31.04
C THR A 448 -11.05 16.94 -32.41
N GLY A 449 -11.89 17.01 -33.43
CA GLY A 449 -11.48 16.93 -34.84
C GLY A 449 -11.34 15.51 -35.41
N GLY A 450 -12.06 14.52 -34.87
CA GLY A 450 -12.17 13.18 -35.45
C GLY A 450 -10.84 12.41 -35.52
N ARG A 451 -9.83 12.80 -34.73
CA ARG A 451 -8.45 12.31 -34.84
C ARG A 451 -8.25 10.94 -34.23
N ARG A 452 -9.20 10.44 -33.43
CA ARG A 452 -9.12 9.15 -32.73
C ARG A 452 -8.69 8.01 -33.67
N GLY A 453 -9.37 7.83 -34.80
CA GLY A 453 -9.06 6.74 -35.74
C GLY A 453 -7.70 6.88 -36.43
N LYS A 454 -7.16 8.10 -36.56
CA LYS A 454 -5.81 8.34 -37.06
C LYS A 454 -4.76 7.96 -36.02
N VAL A 455 -4.96 8.39 -34.76
CA VAL A 455 -4.05 8.09 -33.65
C VAL A 455 -4.04 6.60 -33.34
N GLU A 456 -5.20 5.93 -33.33
CA GLU A 456 -5.29 4.49 -33.09
C GLU A 456 -4.61 3.69 -34.22
N ARG A 457 -4.77 4.09 -35.49
CA ARG A 457 -4.04 3.47 -36.61
C ARG A 457 -2.53 3.61 -36.49
N GLN A 458 -2.02 4.73 -35.99
CA GLN A 458 -0.58 4.91 -35.77
C GLN A 458 0.00 3.98 -34.69
N ILE A 459 -0.82 3.52 -33.74
CA ILE A 459 -0.36 2.72 -32.59
C ILE A 459 -0.59 1.22 -32.83
N TRP A 460 -1.77 0.86 -33.35
CA TRP A 460 -2.25 -0.51 -33.50
C TRP A 460 -2.56 -0.92 -34.95
N GLY A 461 -2.47 0.00 -35.91
CA GLY A 461 -2.74 -0.29 -37.32
C GLY A 461 -1.73 -1.25 -37.93
N ALA A 462 -2.20 -2.06 -38.89
CA ALA A 462 -1.35 -2.81 -39.79
C ALA A 462 -1.17 -2.00 -41.07
N ASP A 463 -0.12 -1.21 -41.17
CA ASP A 463 0.15 -0.53 -42.44
C ASP A 463 0.90 -1.53 -43.34
N GLY A 464 0.11 -2.27 -44.14
CA GLY A 464 0.57 -3.06 -45.30
C GLY A 464 1.19 -2.22 -46.42
N HIS A 465 1.48 -0.95 -46.16
CA HIS A 465 2.28 -0.10 -47.02
C HIS A 465 3.44 0.43 -46.20
N GLY A 466 4.65 -0.05 -46.52
CA GLY A 466 5.93 0.41 -46.00
C GLY A 466 6.22 1.88 -46.29
N ARG A 467 5.39 2.80 -45.79
CA ARG A 467 5.76 4.19 -45.62
C ARG A 467 6.78 4.23 -44.51
N LYS A 468 8.04 4.34 -44.91
CA LYS A 468 9.17 4.74 -44.08
C LYS A 468 8.68 5.79 -43.07
N ILE A 469 8.71 5.44 -41.79
CA ILE A 469 8.78 6.44 -40.73
C ILE A 469 9.98 7.30 -41.13
N LYS A 470 9.75 8.58 -41.48
CA LYS A 470 10.85 9.51 -41.71
C LYS A 470 11.71 9.47 -40.46
N GLN A 471 12.91 8.88 -40.58
CA GLN A 471 14.00 9.21 -39.67
C GLN A 471 14.18 10.72 -39.80
N LEU A 472 13.88 11.42 -38.71
CA LEU A 472 14.31 12.80 -38.51
C LEU A 472 15.63 12.75 -37.77
#